data_AF-Q4D4S4-F1
#
_entry.id   AF-Q4D4S4-F1
#
_cell.length_a   1.000
_cell.length_b   1.000
_cell.length_c   1.000
_cell.angle_alpha   90.00
_cell.angle_beta   90.00
_cell.angle_gamma   90.00
#
_symmetry.space_group_name_H-M   'P 1'
#
loop_
_entity.id
_entity.type
_entity.pdbx_description
1 polymer ?
#
loop_
_entity_poly.entity_id
_entity_poly.type
_entity_poly.pdbx_seq_one_letter_code
_entity_poly.pdbx_strand_id
1 'polypeptide(L)'
;WTTRDSVFRRDRYKRLTKTGRPNSSTLALTKREVDCTIEVSVTPVRSDGVQGRTVTTRSDGVVSAGIPQTNFLNVVGEPLVGNTLELEVEYFGGEPGEPIIEWEREVPGTENFEVVETGVRNYTVQKEDQGRLIRVTYTPVRVDGTPGEAKSRIVQVPDDGADEKEEEKEIKKTSEEPVVTRHVDPGFATATQELEAAAANVASDEETESMKKDEENKDGPEKEAGDVVASNQNADEGSQLNSAQAK
;
A
#
# COMPACT_ATOMS: atom_id res chain seq x y z
N TRP A 1 -38.20 -3.85 4.29
CA TRP A 1 -37.44 -3.39 5.48
C TRP A 1 -36.08 -2.95 5.00
N THR A 2 -35.54 -1.87 5.54
CA THR A 2 -34.12 -1.50 5.41
C THR A 2 -33.47 -1.57 6.79
N THR A 3 -32.15 -1.39 6.86
CA THR A 3 -31.42 -1.30 8.12
C THR A 3 -30.68 0.03 8.24
N ARG A 4 -30.38 0.41 9.48
CA ARG A 4 -29.36 1.41 9.81
C ARG A 4 -28.28 0.70 10.60
N ASP A 5 -27.18 0.42 9.91
CA ASP A 5 -26.07 -0.32 10.48
C ASP A 5 -24.91 0.61 10.77
N SER A 6 -24.30 0.45 11.95
CA SER A 6 -23.11 1.17 12.33
C SER A 6 -22.15 0.24 13.05
N VAL A 7 -20.91 0.21 12.54
CA VAL A 7 -19.81 -0.54 13.11
C VAL A 7 -18.96 0.40 13.94
N PHE A 8 -18.47 -0.09 15.08
CA PHE A 8 -17.61 0.63 15.98
C PHE A 8 -16.43 -0.26 16.37
N ARG A 9 -15.23 0.31 16.45
CA ARG A 9 -14.13 -0.30 17.18
C ARG A 9 -14.14 0.22 18.62
N ARG A 10 -13.91 -0.66 19.59
CA ARG A 10 -13.73 -0.32 21.00
C ARG A 10 -12.31 -0.64 21.42
N ASP A 11 -11.57 0.38 21.85
CA ASP A 11 -10.20 0.26 22.33
C ASP A 11 -10.10 -0.28 23.78
N ARG A 12 -8.86 -0.48 24.25
CA ARG A 12 -8.55 -0.91 25.63
C ARG A 12 -9.06 0.03 26.73
N TYR A 13 -9.31 1.29 26.40
CA TYR A 13 -9.88 2.31 27.29
C TYR A 13 -11.42 2.38 27.19
N LYS A 14 -12.04 1.39 26.54
CA LYS A 14 -13.48 1.26 26.28
C LYS A 14 -14.06 2.35 25.39
N ARG A 15 -13.24 3.15 24.70
CA ARG A 15 -13.69 4.23 23.81
C ARG A 15 -14.24 3.64 22.52
N LEU A 16 -15.48 3.99 22.20
CA LEU A 16 -16.13 3.65 20.93
C LEU A 16 -15.74 4.65 19.85
N THR A 17 -15.23 4.17 18.72
CA THR A 17 -15.00 4.96 17.50
C THR A 17 -15.77 4.32 16.34
N LYS A 18 -16.64 5.08 15.67
CA LYS A 18 -17.34 4.60 14.47
C LYS A 18 -16.33 4.28 13.37
N THR A 19 -16.47 3.11 12.74
CA THR A 19 -15.59 2.60 11.68
C THR A 19 -16.43 1.93 10.59
N GLY A 20 -15.79 1.53 9.48
CA GLY A 20 -16.46 0.92 8.33
C GLY A 20 -17.37 1.85 7.53
N ARG A 21 -18.04 1.30 6.51
CA ARG A 21 -19.07 2.01 5.72
C ARG A 21 -20.45 1.81 6.35
N PRO A 22 -21.32 2.84 6.44
CA PRO A 22 -22.70 2.67 6.90
C PRO A 22 -23.45 1.64 6.04
N ASN A 23 -24.33 0.85 6.66
CA ASN A 23 -25.16 -0.17 5.98
C ASN A 23 -24.35 -1.19 5.16
N SER A 24 -23.10 -1.45 5.57
CA SER A 24 -22.26 -2.50 4.98
C SER A 24 -22.22 -3.73 5.89
N SER A 25 -22.33 -4.90 5.28
CA SER A 25 -22.18 -6.20 5.96
C SER A 25 -20.72 -6.60 6.19
N THR A 26 -19.75 -5.80 5.72
CA THR A 26 -18.32 -6.11 5.80
C THR A 26 -17.51 -4.97 6.40
N LEU A 27 -16.49 -5.32 7.18
CA LEU A 27 -15.47 -4.40 7.69
C LEU A 27 -14.10 -4.88 7.20
N ALA A 28 -13.43 -4.07 6.37
CA ALA A 28 -12.02 -4.26 6.10
C ALA A 28 -11.24 -3.83 7.35
N LEU A 29 -10.58 -4.79 8.01
CA LEU A 29 -9.77 -4.52 9.19
C LEU A 29 -8.49 -3.79 8.79
N THR A 30 -8.14 -2.73 9.52
CA THR A 30 -6.87 -2.01 9.34
C THR A 30 -6.01 -2.13 10.59
N LYS A 31 -4.77 -1.60 10.53
CA LYS A 31 -3.90 -1.40 11.69
C LYS A 31 -4.60 -0.73 12.88
N ARG A 32 -5.65 0.07 12.63
CA ARG A 32 -6.45 0.78 13.65
C ARG A 32 -7.42 -0.12 14.41
N GLU A 33 -7.79 -1.27 13.86
CA GLU A 33 -8.69 -2.22 14.50
C GLU A 33 -7.96 -3.23 15.37
N VAL A 34 -6.63 -3.39 15.21
CA VAL A 34 -5.78 -4.22 16.08
C VAL A 34 -5.96 -3.83 17.55
N ASP A 35 -5.98 -4.84 18.43
CA ASP A 35 -6.26 -4.73 19.88
C ASP A 35 -7.61 -4.09 20.25
N CYS A 36 -8.50 -3.91 19.28
CA CYS A 36 -9.88 -3.46 19.51
C CYS A 36 -10.87 -4.63 19.43
N THR A 37 -11.97 -4.52 20.17
CA THR A 37 -13.18 -5.34 19.89
C THR A 37 -14.05 -4.61 18.86
N ILE A 38 -14.67 -5.36 17.95
CA ILE A 38 -15.60 -4.80 16.97
C ILE A 38 -17.03 -4.93 17.50
N GLU A 39 -17.78 -3.84 17.47
CA GLU A 39 -19.18 -3.78 17.87
C GLU A 39 -20.04 -3.36 16.68
N VAL A 40 -21.05 -4.16 16.35
CA VAL A 40 -22.00 -3.87 15.26
C VAL A 40 -23.36 -3.59 15.88
N SER A 41 -23.94 -2.45 15.55
CA SER A 41 -25.32 -2.10 15.91
C SER A 41 -26.19 -2.01 14.67
N VAL A 42 -27.31 -2.73 14.68
CA VAL A 42 -28.29 -2.85 13.59
C VAL A 42 -29.65 -2.36 14.09
N THR A 43 -30.19 -1.32 13.47
CA THR A 43 -31.57 -0.87 13.70
C THR A 43 -32.44 -1.24 12.50
N PRO A 44 -33.43 -2.14 12.64
CA PRO A 44 -34.35 -2.47 11.54
C PRO A 44 -35.30 -1.29 11.30
N VAL A 45 -35.59 -1.01 10.03
CA VAL A 45 -36.45 0.09 9.58
C VAL A 45 -37.55 -0.46 8.67
N ARG A 46 -38.81 -0.20 9.03
CA ARG A 46 -39.97 -0.56 8.21
C ARG A 46 -40.08 0.40 7.01
N SER A 47 -40.83 0.03 5.97
CA SER A 47 -40.99 0.80 4.73
C SER A 47 -41.57 2.21 4.91
N ASP A 48 -42.23 2.48 6.04
CA ASP A 48 -42.75 3.78 6.45
C ASP A 48 -41.76 4.59 7.31
N GLY A 49 -40.50 4.15 7.41
CA GLY A 49 -39.45 4.83 8.18
C GLY A 49 -39.46 4.54 9.69
N VAL A 50 -40.45 3.79 10.20
CA VAL A 50 -40.51 3.42 11.62
C VAL A 50 -39.33 2.51 11.98
N GLN A 51 -38.53 2.94 12.95
CA GLN A 51 -37.37 2.23 13.47
C GLN A 51 -37.82 1.25 14.56
N GLY A 52 -37.39 0.00 14.45
CA GLY A 52 -37.54 -1.00 15.51
C GLY A 52 -36.41 -0.93 16.55
N ARG A 53 -36.39 -1.92 17.45
CA ARG A 53 -35.34 -2.04 18.47
C ARG A 53 -33.97 -2.28 17.83
N THR A 54 -32.98 -1.47 18.19
CA THR A 54 -31.57 -1.71 17.85
C THR A 54 -31.06 -2.99 18.53
N VAL A 55 -30.38 -3.84 17.76
CA VAL A 55 -29.66 -5.02 18.25
C VAL A 55 -28.16 -4.74 18.09
N THR A 56 -27.40 -5.03 19.14
CA THR A 56 -25.94 -4.82 19.16
C THR A 56 -25.24 -6.13 19.47
N THR A 57 -24.19 -6.45 18.73
CA THR A 57 -23.31 -7.60 18.95
C THR A 57 -21.84 -7.18 18.97
N ARG A 58 -20.97 -8.01 19.53
CA ARG A 58 -19.52 -7.79 19.63
C ARG A 58 -18.76 -8.99 19.06
N SER A 59 -17.54 -8.78 18.59
CA SER A 59 -16.58 -9.85 18.33
C SER A 59 -16.24 -10.61 19.61
N ASP A 60 -16.03 -11.92 19.52
CA ASP A 60 -15.72 -12.80 20.66
C ASP A 60 -14.40 -12.44 21.38
N GLY A 61 -13.51 -11.74 20.69
CA GLY A 61 -12.25 -11.22 21.23
C GLY A 61 -11.80 -9.93 20.55
N VAL A 62 -10.58 -9.50 20.88
CA VAL A 62 -9.90 -8.42 20.17
C VAL A 62 -9.40 -8.89 18.80
N VAL A 63 -9.33 -7.97 17.83
CA VAL A 63 -8.70 -8.24 16.55
C VAL A 63 -7.19 -8.43 16.76
N SER A 64 -6.71 -9.63 16.51
CA SER A 64 -5.28 -9.95 16.56
C SER A 64 -4.51 -9.29 15.41
N ALA A 65 -3.27 -8.89 15.66
CA ALA A 65 -2.36 -8.51 14.61
C ALA A 65 -2.05 -9.71 13.69
N GLY A 66 -2.01 -9.47 12.37
CA GLY A 66 -1.62 -10.48 11.39
C GLY A 66 -0.17 -10.94 11.55
N ILE A 67 0.21 -12.01 10.85
CA ILE A 67 1.61 -12.43 10.74
C ILE A 67 2.38 -11.30 10.01
N PRO A 68 3.56 -10.88 10.48
CA PRO A 68 4.39 -9.91 9.77
C PRO A 68 4.75 -10.42 8.37
N GLN A 69 4.56 -9.58 7.36
CA GLN A 69 4.76 -9.93 5.95
C GLN A 69 5.25 -8.70 5.17
N THR A 70 5.93 -8.96 4.06
CA THR A 70 6.24 -7.94 3.05
C THR A 70 5.82 -8.42 1.67
N ASN A 71 5.06 -7.60 0.94
CA ASN A 71 4.59 -7.94 -0.41
C ASN A 71 5.43 -7.31 -1.51
N PHE A 72 6.13 -6.23 -1.19
CA PHE A 72 7.01 -5.48 -2.07
C PHE A 72 8.37 -5.34 -1.41
N LEU A 73 9.41 -5.77 -2.12
CA LEU A 73 10.82 -5.62 -1.75
C LEU A 73 11.59 -5.30 -3.03
N ASN A 74 12.18 -4.11 -3.05
CA ASN A 74 12.93 -3.56 -4.15
C ASN A 74 14.25 -2.94 -3.66
N VAL A 75 15.22 -2.84 -4.55
CA VAL A 75 16.49 -2.15 -4.28
C VAL A 75 16.59 -0.98 -5.25
N VAL A 76 16.79 0.21 -4.71
CA VAL A 76 16.86 1.49 -5.44
C VAL A 76 18.29 1.99 -5.42
N GLY A 77 18.75 2.57 -6.52
CA GLY A 77 20.12 3.06 -6.69
C GLY A 77 20.87 2.29 -7.78
N GLU A 78 21.93 2.90 -8.29
CA GLU A 78 22.81 2.29 -9.28
C GLU A 78 23.83 1.38 -8.57
N PRO A 79 23.97 0.10 -8.96
CA PRO A 79 24.90 -0.84 -8.34
C PRO A 79 26.34 -0.65 -8.83
N LEU A 80 26.87 0.56 -8.68
CA LEU A 80 28.23 0.93 -9.03
C LEU A 80 29.07 1.12 -7.77
N VAL A 81 30.36 0.80 -7.83
CA VAL A 81 31.27 0.91 -6.68
C VAL A 81 31.27 2.33 -6.12
N GLY A 82 31.02 2.46 -4.81
CA GLY A 82 30.90 3.74 -4.11
C GLY A 82 29.49 4.35 -4.09
N ASN A 83 28.56 3.88 -4.93
CA ASN A 83 27.15 4.27 -4.84
C ASN A 83 26.45 3.53 -3.69
N THR A 84 25.31 4.07 -3.25
CA THR A 84 24.50 3.48 -2.17
C THR A 84 23.21 2.90 -2.74
N LEU A 85 22.98 1.62 -2.44
CA LEU A 85 21.73 0.91 -2.66
C LEU A 85 20.82 1.11 -1.45
N GLU A 86 19.56 1.51 -1.68
CA GLU A 86 18.53 1.69 -0.66
C GLU A 86 17.45 0.61 -0.78
N LEU A 87 17.07 0.01 0.35
CA LEU A 87 16.05 -1.03 0.43
C LEU A 87 14.65 -0.44 0.62
N GLU A 88 13.81 -0.56 -0.41
CA GLU A 88 12.40 -0.15 -0.40
C GLU A 88 11.50 -1.35 -0.08
N VAL A 89 10.68 -1.23 0.99
CA VAL A 89 9.84 -2.33 1.51
C VAL A 89 8.47 -1.86 1.99
N GLU A 90 7.44 -2.65 1.67
CA GLU A 90 6.11 -2.51 2.29
C GLU A 90 5.92 -3.52 3.42
N TYR A 91 5.45 -3.08 4.59
CA TYR A 91 5.19 -3.92 5.76
C TYR A 91 3.69 -4.12 6.02
N PHE A 92 3.31 -5.36 6.31
CA PHE A 92 1.99 -5.79 6.76
C PHE A 92 2.11 -6.65 8.02
N GLY A 93 1.03 -6.79 8.81
CA GLY A 93 1.01 -7.60 10.03
C GLY A 93 0.89 -6.86 11.37
N GLY A 94 0.44 -5.59 11.37
CA GLY A 94 0.15 -4.84 12.59
C GLY A 94 1.11 -3.66 12.81
N GLU A 95 1.63 -3.51 14.04
CA GLU A 95 2.65 -2.52 14.38
C GLU A 95 4.06 -3.04 13.99
N PRO A 96 4.82 -2.35 13.12
CA PRO A 96 6.16 -2.79 12.73
C PRO A 96 7.15 -2.67 13.90
N GLY A 97 8.03 -3.67 14.01
CA GLY A 97 9.23 -3.64 14.86
C GLY A 97 10.49 -3.35 14.07
N GLU A 98 11.63 -3.69 14.64
CA GLU A 98 12.95 -3.62 13.99
C GLU A 98 13.16 -4.84 13.08
N PRO A 99 13.25 -4.67 11.75
CA PRO A 99 13.39 -5.80 10.81
C PRO A 99 14.80 -6.38 10.85
N ILE A 100 14.93 -7.66 10.50
CA ILE A 100 16.24 -8.27 10.25
C ILE A 100 16.58 -8.02 8.78
N ILE A 101 17.76 -7.43 8.53
CA ILE A 101 18.25 -7.15 7.18
C ILE A 101 19.67 -7.70 7.07
N GLU A 102 19.94 -8.46 6.02
CA GLU A 102 21.25 -9.05 5.75
C GLU A 102 21.63 -8.71 4.31
N TRP A 103 22.74 -8.00 4.14
CA TRP A 103 23.38 -7.81 2.84
C TRP A 103 24.47 -8.86 2.70
N GLU A 104 24.48 -9.54 1.57
CA GLU A 104 25.32 -10.69 1.31
C GLU A 104 25.95 -10.57 -0.09
N ARG A 105 27.22 -10.94 -0.22
CA ARG A 105 27.97 -10.90 -1.47
C ARG A 105 28.26 -12.30 -1.98
N GLU A 106 28.12 -12.51 -3.28
CA GLU A 106 28.51 -13.76 -3.92
C GLU A 106 30.02 -14.05 -3.75
N VAL A 107 30.33 -15.31 -3.45
CA VAL A 107 31.71 -15.80 -3.32
C VAL A 107 32.15 -16.41 -4.67
N PRO A 108 33.12 -15.81 -5.40
CA PRO A 108 33.46 -16.19 -6.77
C PRO A 108 33.79 -17.67 -6.94
N GLY A 109 33.21 -18.29 -7.97
CA GLY A 109 33.41 -19.71 -8.27
C GLY A 109 32.63 -20.67 -7.36
N THR A 110 31.69 -20.15 -6.56
CA THR A 110 30.76 -20.93 -5.74
C THR A 110 29.32 -20.43 -5.94
N GLU A 111 28.33 -21.19 -5.47
CA GLU A 111 26.92 -20.75 -5.41
C GLU A 111 26.58 -20.12 -4.04
N ASN A 112 27.60 -19.75 -3.26
CA ASN A 112 27.46 -19.26 -1.89
C ASN A 112 27.53 -17.73 -1.81
N PHE A 113 26.88 -17.19 -0.78
CA PHE A 113 26.93 -15.79 -0.42
C PHE A 113 27.54 -15.63 0.99
N GLU A 114 28.33 -14.58 1.20
CA GLU A 114 28.93 -14.18 2.47
C GLU A 114 28.22 -12.93 3.01
N VAL A 115 27.83 -12.90 4.29
CA VAL A 115 27.23 -11.69 4.90
C VAL A 115 28.28 -10.59 4.98
N VAL A 116 27.99 -9.43 4.38
CA VAL A 116 28.87 -8.25 4.33
C VAL A 116 28.41 -7.13 5.26
N GLU A 117 27.11 -6.99 5.52
CA GLU A 117 26.55 -5.96 6.40
C GLU A 117 25.18 -6.38 6.95
N THR A 118 24.80 -5.95 8.16
CA THR A 118 23.54 -6.38 8.80
C THR A 118 22.81 -5.24 9.50
N GLY A 119 21.47 -5.31 9.54
CA GLY A 119 20.61 -4.32 10.20
C GLY A 119 20.45 -2.98 9.48
N VAL A 120 21.20 -2.73 8.40
CA VAL A 120 21.12 -1.50 7.61
C VAL A 120 20.15 -1.63 6.43
N ARG A 121 19.37 -0.58 6.17
CA ARG A 121 18.55 -0.47 4.94
C ARG A 121 19.35 -0.04 3.71
N ASN A 122 20.51 0.58 3.95
CA ASN A 122 21.30 1.22 2.91
C ASN A 122 22.68 0.55 2.88
N TYR A 123 23.11 0.10 1.70
CA TYR A 123 24.40 -0.55 1.50
C TYR A 123 25.22 0.20 0.46
N THR A 124 26.41 0.66 0.85
CA THR A 124 27.36 1.27 -0.08
C THR A 124 28.19 0.19 -0.75
N VAL A 125 28.09 0.09 -2.07
CA VAL A 125 28.76 -0.93 -2.88
C VAL A 125 30.28 -0.79 -2.73
N GLN A 126 30.93 -1.86 -2.31
CA GLN A 126 32.36 -1.95 -2.05
C GLN A 126 33.10 -2.31 -3.34
N LYS A 127 34.42 -2.07 -3.37
CA LYS A 127 35.24 -2.42 -4.54
C LYS A 127 35.31 -3.93 -4.75
N GLU A 128 35.24 -4.68 -3.67
CA GLU A 128 35.24 -6.13 -3.63
C GLU A 128 33.99 -6.75 -4.28
N ASP A 129 32.93 -5.95 -4.48
CA ASP A 129 31.64 -6.36 -5.05
C ASP A 129 31.64 -6.32 -6.58
N GLN A 130 32.62 -5.65 -7.19
CA GLN A 130 32.75 -5.47 -8.64
C GLN A 130 32.68 -6.80 -9.39
N GLY A 131 31.79 -6.88 -10.39
CA GLY A 131 31.54 -8.09 -11.16
C GLY A 131 30.84 -9.22 -10.40
N ARG A 132 30.24 -8.96 -9.23
CA ARG A 132 29.55 -9.97 -8.40
C ARG A 132 28.06 -9.68 -8.21
N LEU A 133 27.34 -10.69 -7.74
CA LEU A 133 25.97 -10.54 -7.25
C LEU A 133 25.96 -10.10 -5.77
N ILE A 134 25.17 -9.06 -5.47
CA ILE A 134 24.79 -8.65 -4.12
C ILE A 134 23.36 -9.11 -3.85
N ARG A 135 23.15 -9.91 -2.81
CA ARG A 135 21.84 -10.31 -2.31
C ARG A 135 21.50 -9.50 -1.07
N VAL A 136 20.29 -8.97 -1.01
CA VAL A 136 19.70 -8.45 0.23
C VAL A 136 18.56 -9.36 0.66
N THR A 137 18.56 -9.75 1.93
CA THR A 137 17.51 -10.53 2.57
C THR A 137 16.87 -9.69 3.65
N TYR A 138 15.53 -9.55 3.61
CA TYR A 138 14.74 -8.78 4.56
C TYR A 138 13.70 -9.67 5.23
N THR A 139 13.70 -9.69 6.56
CA THR A 139 12.67 -10.34 7.37
C THR A 139 11.84 -9.27 8.08
N PRO A 140 10.54 -9.13 7.77
CA PRO A 140 9.67 -8.24 8.51
C PRO A 140 9.50 -8.76 9.94
N VAL A 141 9.59 -7.86 10.93
CA VAL A 141 9.40 -8.19 12.35
C VAL A 141 8.33 -7.27 12.91
N ARG A 142 7.44 -7.81 13.74
CA ARG A 142 6.40 -7.06 14.46
C ARG A 142 6.95 -6.50 15.76
N VAL A 143 6.33 -5.46 16.31
CA VAL A 143 6.78 -4.78 17.56
C VAL A 143 6.90 -5.71 18.78
N ASP A 144 6.26 -6.89 18.76
CA ASP A 144 6.37 -7.92 19.80
C ASP A 144 7.51 -8.94 19.57
N GLY A 145 8.35 -8.72 18.55
CA GLY A 145 9.46 -9.59 18.19
C GLY A 145 9.08 -10.78 17.30
N THR A 146 7.81 -10.91 16.88
CA THR A 146 7.41 -11.98 15.95
C THR A 146 8.06 -11.77 14.59
N PRO A 147 8.86 -12.71 14.05
CA PRO A 147 9.39 -12.63 12.70
C PRO A 147 8.37 -13.13 11.66
N GLY A 148 8.47 -12.60 10.45
CA GLY A 148 7.66 -12.98 9.30
C GLY A 148 8.41 -13.86 8.29
N GLU A 149 7.82 -13.99 7.10
CA GLU A 149 8.49 -14.62 5.96
C GLU A 149 9.59 -13.71 5.41
N ALA A 150 10.83 -14.21 5.36
CA ALA A 150 11.95 -13.51 4.75
C ALA A 150 11.82 -13.46 3.23
N LYS A 151 12.15 -12.32 2.61
CA LYS A 151 12.23 -12.18 1.15
C LYS A 151 13.58 -11.61 0.75
N SER A 152 14.07 -12.01 -0.43
CA SER A 152 15.36 -11.58 -0.94
C SER A 152 15.28 -10.96 -2.33
N ARG A 153 16.18 -10.02 -2.62
CA ARG A 153 16.49 -9.52 -3.97
C ARG A 153 17.97 -9.69 -4.25
N ILE A 154 18.30 -9.88 -5.53
CA ILE A 154 19.67 -9.92 -6.02
C ILE A 154 19.84 -8.79 -7.02
N VAL A 155 20.98 -8.09 -6.93
CA VAL A 155 21.42 -7.03 -7.83
C VAL A 155 22.81 -7.40 -8.33
N GLN A 156 23.08 -7.21 -9.62
CA GLN A 156 24.40 -7.42 -10.20
C GLN A 156 25.18 -6.11 -10.21
N VAL A 157 26.38 -6.12 -9.64
CA VAL A 157 27.34 -5.03 -9.78
C VAL A 157 28.09 -5.24 -11.10
N PRO A 158 28.14 -4.26 -12.02
CA PRO A 158 28.93 -4.36 -13.25
C PRO A 158 30.41 -4.62 -12.94
N ASP A 159 31.11 -5.18 -13.93
CA ASP A 159 32.57 -5.10 -13.97
C ASP A 159 32.96 -3.95 -14.91
N ASP A 160 33.92 -3.12 -14.50
CA ASP A 160 34.39 -1.92 -15.23
C ASP A 160 34.98 -2.22 -16.64
N GLY A 161 34.93 -3.46 -17.10
CA GLY A 161 35.46 -3.92 -18.39
C GLY A 161 34.45 -4.12 -19.51
N ALA A 162 33.15 -3.92 -19.29
CA ALA A 162 32.09 -4.38 -20.22
C ALA A 162 31.42 -3.30 -21.10
N ASP A 163 30.88 -2.20 -20.54
CA ASP A 163 29.93 -1.33 -21.26
C ASP A 163 30.24 0.19 -21.17
N GLU A 164 31.20 0.64 -21.98
CA GLU A 164 31.30 2.04 -22.44
C GLU A 164 31.26 2.10 -23.99
N LYS A 165 30.22 1.51 -24.61
CA LYS A 165 30.04 1.53 -26.09
C LYS A 165 28.60 1.64 -26.58
N GLU A 166 27.84 2.62 -26.09
CA GLU A 166 26.75 3.20 -26.89
C GLU A 166 26.63 4.72 -26.63
N GLU A 167 27.48 5.49 -27.31
CA GLU A 167 27.39 6.96 -27.31
C GLU A 167 26.11 7.44 -28.04
N GLU A 168 25.38 8.35 -27.40
CA GLU A 168 24.52 9.29 -28.13
C GLU A 168 25.36 10.13 -29.12
N LYS A 169 25.16 9.95 -30.43
CA LYS A 169 25.52 10.98 -31.44
C LYS A 169 24.42 11.21 -32.48
N GLU A 170 23.40 11.92 -31.99
CA GLU A 170 22.73 13.05 -32.65
C GLU A 170 22.95 13.23 -34.18
N ILE A 171 21.89 13.01 -34.96
CA ILE A 171 21.87 13.29 -36.40
C ILE A 171 21.74 14.80 -36.65
N LYS A 172 22.84 15.51 -36.89
CA LYS A 172 22.84 16.87 -37.46
C LYS A 172 23.40 16.89 -38.89
N LYS A 173 22.61 17.47 -39.80
CA LYS A 173 22.79 17.44 -41.26
C LYS A 173 23.07 18.84 -41.81
N THR A 174 24.35 19.14 -42.10
CA THR A 174 24.80 20.37 -42.77
C THR A 174 26.04 20.00 -43.61
N SER A 175 25.91 19.73 -44.91
CA SER A 175 26.09 20.69 -46.02
C SER A 175 27.55 21.12 -46.24
N GLU A 176 28.19 20.60 -47.30
CA GLU A 176 29.13 21.35 -48.16
C GLU A 176 29.25 20.70 -49.56
N GLU A 177 29.52 21.50 -50.59
CA GLU A 177 29.38 21.17 -52.03
C GLU A 177 30.67 20.66 -52.71
N PRO A 178 30.57 20.09 -53.93
CA PRO A 178 31.64 20.24 -54.91
C PRO A 178 31.19 20.75 -56.30
N VAL A 179 31.57 21.99 -56.60
CA VAL A 179 31.99 22.60 -57.88
C VAL A 179 31.58 21.94 -59.23
N VAL A 180 30.62 22.60 -59.91
CA VAL A 180 30.57 23.03 -61.34
C VAL A 180 31.47 22.26 -62.37
N THR A 181 30.94 21.65 -63.45
CA THR A 181 30.69 22.36 -64.73
C THR A 181 29.92 21.58 -65.84
N ARG A 182 28.92 22.28 -66.42
CA ARG A 182 28.51 22.36 -67.86
C ARG A 182 27.77 21.21 -68.59
N HIS A 183 26.47 21.47 -68.85
CA HIS A 183 25.69 21.29 -70.11
C HIS A 183 25.52 19.87 -70.73
N VAL A 184 24.40 19.47 -71.36
CA VAL A 184 23.32 20.16 -72.11
C VAL A 184 21.95 19.44 -71.90
N ASP A 185 20.82 20.19 -71.87
CA ASP A 185 19.39 19.75 -71.80
C ASP A 185 18.70 19.63 -73.20
N PRO A 186 17.37 19.38 -73.38
CA PRO A 186 16.31 18.79 -72.54
C PRO A 186 15.44 17.69 -73.27
N GLY A 187 14.43 17.09 -72.60
CA GLY A 187 13.23 16.61 -73.31
C GLY A 187 12.27 15.59 -72.65
N PHE A 188 11.03 16.03 -72.34
CA PHE A 188 9.77 15.25 -72.19
C PHE A 188 9.63 14.33 -70.94
N ALA A 189 8.92 14.72 -69.86
CA ALA A 189 7.44 14.68 -69.60
C ALA A 189 6.91 13.25 -69.22
N THR A 190 5.94 13.01 -68.32
CA THR A 190 4.73 13.77 -67.90
C THR A 190 4.16 13.29 -66.52
N ALA A 191 3.44 14.18 -65.79
CA ALA A 191 2.51 13.99 -64.64
C ALA A 191 3.04 13.42 -63.30
N THR A 192 2.80 13.94 -62.06
CA THR A 192 1.82 14.85 -61.38
C THR A 192 0.46 14.27 -60.97
N GLN A 193 0.20 14.20 -59.64
CA GLN A 193 -0.93 14.79 -58.85
C GLN A 193 -0.88 14.25 -57.39
N GLU A 194 -0.82 15.06 -56.30
CA GLU A 194 -1.87 15.89 -55.64
C GLU A 194 -2.81 15.07 -54.72
N LEU A 195 -3.29 15.44 -53.50
CA LEU A 195 -3.35 16.70 -52.69
C LEU A 195 -3.54 16.42 -51.16
N GLU A 196 -3.34 17.46 -50.32
CA GLU A 196 -3.91 17.85 -48.98
C GLU A 196 -4.37 16.82 -47.90
N ALA A 197 -4.28 16.99 -46.56
CA ALA A 197 -4.11 18.11 -45.59
C ALA A 197 -5.39 18.68 -44.91
N ALA A 198 -5.22 19.12 -43.64
CA ALA A 198 -6.08 20.00 -42.80
C ALA A 198 -7.16 19.45 -41.81
N ALA A 199 -6.82 19.57 -40.51
CA ALA A 199 -7.52 20.26 -39.41
C ALA A 199 -9.03 20.08 -39.05
N ALA A 200 -9.25 19.59 -37.82
CA ALA A 200 -10.15 20.07 -36.73
C ALA A 200 -11.50 20.78 -37.00
N ASN A 201 -12.58 20.29 -36.34
CA ASN A 201 -13.47 21.13 -35.48
C ASN A 201 -14.62 20.39 -34.73
N VAL A 202 -15.09 20.99 -33.61
CA VAL A 202 -16.50 21.02 -33.06
C VAL A 202 -17.09 19.67 -32.57
N ALA A 203 -17.39 19.49 -31.26
CA ALA A 203 -18.63 19.85 -30.50
C ALA A 203 -19.91 19.14 -31.01
N SER A 204 -20.94 18.80 -30.21
CA SER A 204 -21.54 19.50 -29.06
C SER A 204 -22.47 18.61 -28.20
N ASP A 205 -23.11 19.23 -27.19
CA ASP A 205 -24.39 18.85 -26.51
C ASP A 205 -24.34 17.64 -25.54
N GLU A 206 -25.18 17.49 -24.50
CA GLU A 206 -26.21 18.30 -23.77
C GLU A 206 -26.38 17.66 -22.35
N GLU A 207 -27.09 18.15 -21.31
CA GLU A 207 -27.99 19.28 -21.04
C GLU A 207 -27.87 19.70 -19.52
N THR A 208 -28.88 20.34 -18.91
CA THR A 208 -28.98 20.67 -17.46
C THR A 208 -30.42 20.62 -16.95
N GLU A 209 -30.69 20.34 -15.67
CA GLU A 209 -31.70 21.13 -14.92
C GLU A 209 -31.59 21.04 -13.38
N SER A 210 -32.31 21.94 -12.70
CA SER A 210 -32.13 22.28 -11.28
C SER A 210 -33.46 22.52 -10.56
N MET A 211 -33.53 22.29 -9.24
CA MET A 211 -34.58 22.91 -8.40
C MET A 211 -34.16 23.05 -6.93
N LYS A 212 -34.71 24.08 -6.26
CA LYS A 212 -34.32 24.62 -4.94
C LYS A 212 -35.32 24.22 -3.83
N LYS A 213 -35.07 24.77 -2.62
CA LYS A 213 -36.05 25.27 -1.63
C LYS A 213 -36.37 24.33 -0.44
N ASP A 214 -36.47 24.74 0.83
CA ASP A 214 -35.93 25.87 1.64
C ASP A 214 -36.00 25.43 3.14
N GLU A 215 -35.54 26.32 4.03
CA GLU A 215 -36.05 26.58 5.39
C GLU A 215 -35.38 26.00 6.65
N GLU A 216 -35.29 26.91 7.61
CA GLU A 216 -34.50 27.02 8.83
C GLU A 216 -35.36 26.66 10.06
N ASN A 217 -34.78 26.05 11.10
CA ASN A 217 -35.12 26.51 12.45
C ASN A 217 -34.08 26.22 13.54
N LYS A 218 -34.06 27.13 14.53
CA LYS A 218 -33.30 27.11 15.80
C LYS A 218 -34.02 26.14 16.79
N ASP A 219 -33.47 25.69 17.91
CA ASP A 219 -32.82 26.46 18.98
C ASP A 219 -32.12 25.50 20.00
N GLY A 220 -31.49 26.07 21.03
CA GLY A 220 -30.63 25.35 22.00
C GLY A 220 -31.32 24.83 23.28
N PRO A 221 -30.66 24.89 24.47
CA PRO A 221 -30.41 23.68 25.26
C PRO A 221 -30.94 23.73 26.71
N GLU A 222 -30.89 22.61 27.46
CA GLU A 222 -30.29 22.50 28.81
C GLU A 222 -30.56 21.17 29.58
N LYS A 223 -29.56 20.80 30.41
CA LYS A 223 -29.58 20.19 31.77
C LYS A 223 -30.09 18.77 32.12
N GLU A 224 -29.18 18.08 32.83
CA GLU A 224 -29.32 17.32 34.08
C GLU A 224 -30.36 16.20 34.25
N ALA A 225 -29.88 14.99 34.53
CA ALA A 225 -29.93 14.34 35.87
C ALA A 225 -29.42 12.87 35.78
N GLY A 226 -28.92 12.31 36.90
CA GLY A 226 -28.69 10.85 37.03
C GLY A 226 -27.44 10.45 37.80
N ASP A 227 -27.51 10.52 39.14
CA ASP A 227 -26.45 10.08 40.05
C ASP A 227 -26.39 8.53 40.19
N VAL A 228 -25.31 8.06 40.80
CA VAL A 228 -24.89 6.68 41.04
C VAL A 228 -25.81 5.95 42.04
N VAL A 229 -25.95 4.63 41.89
CA VAL A 229 -25.79 3.57 42.93
C VAL A 229 -26.34 2.24 42.41
N ALA A 230 -25.48 1.22 42.35
CA ALA A 230 -25.87 -0.18 42.27
C ALA A 230 -24.80 -1.05 42.95
N SER A 231 -24.88 -1.13 44.27
CA SER A 231 -24.13 -2.11 45.07
C SER A 231 -24.69 -3.51 44.82
N ASN A 232 -23.84 -4.51 44.61
CA ASN A 232 -24.22 -5.92 44.79
C ASN A 232 -23.12 -6.64 45.56
N GLN A 233 -23.54 -7.37 46.59
CA GLN A 233 -22.66 -8.06 47.55
C GLN A 233 -22.33 -9.47 47.03
N ASN A 234 -21.11 -9.93 47.31
CA ASN A 234 -20.68 -11.31 47.07
C ASN A 234 -20.88 -12.16 48.33
N ALA A 235 -21.45 -13.36 48.14
CA ALA A 235 -21.38 -14.62 48.90
C ALA A 235 -22.69 -15.37 48.58
N ASP A 236 -22.70 -16.65 48.19
CA ASP A 236 -22.20 -17.75 49.02
C ASP A 236 -21.93 -19.06 48.25
N GLU A 237 -21.22 -19.97 48.92
CA GLU A 237 -21.06 -21.43 48.77
C GLU A 237 -21.53 -22.22 47.51
N GLY A 238 -20.69 -23.18 47.08
CA GLY A 238 -21.06 -24.20 46.08
C GLY A 238 -19.90 -25.12 45.64
N SER A 239 -19.60 -26.15 46.42
CA SER A 239 -18.46 -27.06 46.21
C SER A 239 -18.68 -28.17 45.15
N GLN A 240 -17.56 -28.76 44.70
CA GLN A 240 -17.38 -30.10 44.11
C GLN A 240 -17.20 -30.27 42.59
N LEU A 241 -15.93 -30.53 42.24
CA LEU A 241 -15.45 -31.71 41.49
C LEU A 241 -16.11 -32.09 40.15
N ASN A 242 -15.32 -32.03 39.07
CA ASN A 242 -14.75 -33.26 38.51
C ASN A 242 -13.64 -32.98 37.48
N SER A 243 -12.58 -33.79 37.53
CA SER A 243 -11.49 -33.81 36.57
C SER A 243 -11.70 -34.91 35.52
N ALA A 244 -11.40 -34.62 34.26
CA ALA A 244 -11.19 -35.63 33.22
C ALA A 244 -10.30 -35.07 32.09
N GLN A 245 -9.04 -35.51 32.03
CA GLN A 245 -8.27 -35.48 30.79
C GLN A 245 -8.58 -36.75 29.98
N ALA A 246 -8.72 -36.64 28.66
CA ALA A 246 -8.43 -37.76 27.75
C ALA A 246 -8.22 -37.27 26.31
N LYS A 247 -6.97 -37.40 25.83
CA LYS A 247 -6.49 -37.28 24.43
C LYS A 247 -6.58 -35.92 23.74
#